data_AF-A0A9R0IXI5-F1
#
_entry.id   AF-A0A9R0IXI5-F1
#
_cell.length_a   1.000
_cell.length_b   1.000
_cell.length_c   1.000
_cell.angle_alpha   90.00
_cell.angle_beta   90.00
_cell.angle_gamma   90.00
#
_symmetry.space_group_name_H-M   'P 1'
#
loop_
_entity.id
_entity.type
_entity.pdbx_description
1 polymer ?
#
loop_
_entity_poly.entity_id
_entity_poly.type
_entity_poly.pdbx_seq_one_letter_code
_entity_poly.pdbx_strand_id
1 'polypeptide(L)'
;MAADGLRADKFFEPDEEGNYRAPFLRSVIKERGRWGVSHARPPTESRPGHVSIIAGFYEDPSAVTKGWKANPVEFDSVFNRSRHTFSYGSPDIVPIFCGALPHSTWKSYPHEFEDFATDASFLDEWSFDQFQSLLNNSKEDQNLEHLLKQGGIAIFLHLLGCDSNGHAHRPFSSIYLNNVKVVDHIAERVYNLLEGHFKDNRTAYIFTADHGMSDKGKRLFDLLELGFYCYSSSSALIFSSFPFCFIQEAIWFTGTRK
;
A
#
# COMPACT_ATOMS: atom_id res chain seq x y z
N MET A 1 -0.04 -2.09 -2.74
CA MET A 1 0.23 -2.30 -1.31
C MET A 1 0.78 -0.99 -0.75
N ALA A 2 0.26 -0.55 0.39
CA ALA A 2 0.75 0.62 1.11
C ALA A 2 1.32 0.17 2.45
N ALA A 3 2.63 0.29 2.63
CA ALA A 3 3.34 0.02 3.87
C ALA A 3 3.40 1.29 4.71
N ASP A 4 2.42 1.43 5.61
CA ASP A 4 2.19 2.63 6.40
C ASP A 4 3.43 2.96 7.25
N GLY A 5 3.86 4.22 7.24
CA GLY A 5 5.03 4.68 8.00
C GLY A 5 6.38 4.07 7.59
N LEU A 6 6.50 3.34 6.47
CA LEU A 6 7.79 2.80 6.03
C LEU A 6 8.75 3.92 5.61
N ARG A 7 9.90 4.00 6.29
CA ARG A 7 10.97 4.95 5.95
C ARG A 7 11.85 4.45 4.82
N ALA A 8 12.16 5.35 3.89
CA ALA A 8 13.06 5.07 2.78
C ALA A 8 14.48 4.72 3.27
N ASP A 9 15.06 5.50 4.18
CA ASP A 9 16.41 5.24 4.70
C ASP A 9 16.53 3.82 5.30
N LYS A 10 15.54 3.38 6.09
CA LYS A 10 15.53 2.04 6.71
C LYS A 10 15.28 0.91 5.73
N PHE A 11 14.56 1.17 4.66
CA PHE A 11 14.41 0.23 3.54
C PHE A 11 15.73 0.07 2.75
N PHE A 12 16.47 1.15 2.52
CA PHE A 12 17.72 1.13 1.75
C PHE A 12 18.97 0.81 2.58
N GLU A 13 18.89 0.90 3.91
CA GLU A 13 19.99 0.62 4.84
C GLU A 13 20.34 -0.88 4.88
N PRO A 14 21.61 -1.26 4.61
CA PRO A 14 22.09 -2.61 4.90
C PRO A 14 22.30 -2.82 6.41
N ASP A 15 22.29 -4.07 6.86
CA ASP A 15 22.77 -4.42 8.20
C ASP A 15 24.31 -4.43 8.28
N GLU A 16 24.86 -4.74 9.46
CA GLU A 16 26.31 -4.72 9.73
C GLU A 16 27.06 -5.72 8.85
N GLU A 17 26.40 -6.81 8.46
CA GLU A 17 26.92 -7.86 7.57
C GLU A 17 26.72 -7.51 6.08
N GLY A 18 26.12 -6.37 5.76
CA GLY A 18 25.88 -5.91 4.39
C GLY A 18 24.62 -6.50 3.72
N ASN A 19 23.79 -7.23 4.47
CA ASN A 19 22.53 -7.76 3.95
C ASN A 19 21.44 -6.68 3.98
N TYR A 20 20.52 -6.75 3.03
CA TYR A 20 19.38 -5.85 2.98
C TYR A 20 18.14 -6.51 3.56
N ARG A 21 17.32 -5.71 4.26
CA ARG A 21 16.09 -6.17 4.91
C ARG A 21 14.97 -6.51 3.93
N ALA A 22 14.98 -5.89 2.75
CA ALA A 22 13.97 -6.08 1.72
C ALA A 22 14.56 -6.66 0.42
N PRO A 23 15.10 -7.89 0.42
CA PRO A 23 15.77 -8.47 -0.75
C PRO A 23 14.84 -8.61 -1.96
N PHE A 24 13.57 -8.97 -1.79
CA PHE A 24 12.64 -9.16 -2.90
C PHE A 24 12.36 -7.83 -3.61
N LEU A 25 11.87 -6.83 -2.88
CA LEU A 25 11.58 -5.50 -3.44
C LEU A 25 12.85 -4.88 -4.04
N ARG A 26 14.02 -5.08 -3.43
CA ARG A 26 15.30 -4.64 -4.01
C ARG A 26 15.67 -5.37 -5.31
N SER A 27 15.32 -6.65 -5.46
CA SER A 27 15.49 -7.32 -6.75
C SER A 27 14.61 -6.68 -7.82
N VAL A 28 13.36 -6.31 -7.48
CA VAL A 28 12.45 -5.62 -8.40
C VAL A 28 13.04 -4.28 -8.84
N ILE A 29 13.58 -3.48 -7.91
CA ILE A 29 14.29 -2.21 -8.19
C ILE A 29 15.39 -2.40 -9.23
N LYS A 30 16.23 -3.41 -9.01
CA LYS A 30 17.46 -3.61 -9.78
C LYS A 30 17.19 -4.19 -11.16
N GLU A 31 16.18 -5.05 -11.30
CA GLU A 31 16.07 -5.94 -12.46
C GLU A 31 14.92 -5.58 -13.39
N ARG A 32 13.76 -5.19 -12.87
CA ARG A 32 12.53 -5.14 -13.67
C ARG A 32 11.62 -3.94 -13.40
N GLY A 33 11.94 -3.13 -12.39
CA GLY A 33 11.03 -2.11 -11.90
C GLY A 33 11.43 -0.67 -12.10
N ARG A 34 10.43 0.21 -11.98
CA ARG A 34 10.62 1.66 -11.88
C ARG A 34 10.48 2.07 -10.43
N TRP A 35 11.32 3.01 -10.00
CA TRP A 35 11.32 3.46 -8.62
C TRP A 35 11.76 4.90 -8.44
N GLY A 36 11.40 5.45 -7.29
CA GLY A 36 11.81 6.76 -6.81
C GLY A 36 11.53 6.89 -5.31
N VAL A 37 12.14 7.89 -4.69
CA VAL A 37 11.86 8.32 -3.31
C VAL A 37 11.09 9.63 -3.39
N SER A 38 9.98 9.72 -2.66
CA SER A 38 9.18 10.93 -2.59
C SER A 38 9.34 11.63 -1.24
N HIS A 39 8.86 12.86 -1.11
CA HIS A 39 8.98 13.63 0.14
C HIS A 39 7.60 14.13 0.55
N ALA A 40 7.10 13.67 1.70
CA ALA A 40 5.77 14.05 2.15
C ALA A 40 5.71 15.54 2.45
N ARG A 41 4.59 16.16 2.09
CA ARG A 41 4.25 17.50 2.57
C ARG A 41 3.40 17.36 3.83
N PRO A 42 3.61 18.22 4.84
CA PRO A 42 2.71 18.29 5.98
C PRO A 42 1.25 18.57 5.55
N PRO A 43 0.24 18.01 6.26
CA PRO A 43 0.36 17.10 7.39
C PRO A 43 0.73 15.67 6.92
N THR A 44 1.74 15.06 7.56
CA THR A 44 2.16 13.68 7.25
C THR A 44 1.30 12.68 8.03
N GLU A 45 0.02 12.66 7.67
CA GLU A 45 -1.02 11.77 8.23
C GLU A 45 -1.45 10.74 7.18
N SER A 46 -1.96 9.59 7.63
CA SER A 46 -2.20 8.47 6.73
C SER A 46 -3.27 8.76 5.67
N ARG A 47 -4.37 9.42 6.03
CA ARG A 47 -5.46 9.73 5.08
C ARG A 47 -5.00 10.61 3.90
N PRO A 48 -4.40 11.80 4.10
CA PRO A 48 -3.89 12.60 2.99
C PRO A 48 -2.89 11.87 2.09
N GLY A 49 -2.02 11.04 2.69
CA GLY A 49 -1.09 10.18 1.94
C GLY A 49 -1.84 9.20 1.02
N HIS A 50 -2.83 8.48 1.57
CA HIS A 50 -3.66 7.56 0.81
C HIS A 50 -4.54 8.25 -0.25
N VAL A 51 -5.05 9.46 0.00
CA VAL A 51 -5.75 10.26 -1.03
C VAL A 51 -4.81 10.56 -2.19
N SER A 52 -3.57 10.96 -1.92
CA SER A 52 -2.59 11.24 -2.98
C SER A 52 -2.26 9.99 -3.79
N ILE A 53 -2.14 8.84 -3.12
CA ILE A 53 -1.91 7.54 -3.74
C ILE A 53 -3.11 7.16 -4.61
N ILE A 54 -4.33 7.14 -4.08
CA ILE A 54 -5.48 6.52 -4.77
C ILE A 54 -6.13 7.49 -5.77
N ALA A 55 -6.13 8.79 -5.49
CA ALA A 55 -6.82 9.81 -6.28
C ALA A 55 -5.90 10.78 -7.02
N GLY A 56 -4.59 10.78 -6.74
CA GLY A 56 -3.62 11.55 -7.51
C GLY A 56 -3.56 13.05 -7.19
N PHE A 57 -4.13 13.49 -6.07
CA PHE A 57 -4.08 14.89 -5.63
C PHE A 57 -3.83 15.00 -4.12
N TYR A 58 -3.35 16.17 -3.67
CA TYR A 58 -3.21 16.44 -2.23
C TYR A 58 -4.54 16.88 -1.64
N GLU A 59 -4.98 16.16 -0.60
CA GLU A 59 -6.16 16.58 0.16
C GLU A 59 -5.92 17.95 0.80
N ASP A 60 -6.96 18.80 0.77
CA ASP A 60 -6.91 20.09 1.47
C ASP A 60 -6.76 19.84 2.98
N PRO A 61 -5.69 20.36 3.63
CA PRO A 61 -5.52 20.23 5.08
C PRO A 61 -6.74 20.75 5.88
N SER A 62 -7.53 21.66 5.32
CA SER A 62 -8.77 22.17 5.93
C SER A 62 -9.92 21.15 5.96
N ALA A 63 -9.91 20.15 5.09
CA ALA A 63 -10.87 19.04 5.10
C ALA A 63 -10.54 18.03 6.21
N VAL A 64 -9.26 17.84 6.51
CA VAL A 64 -8.76 16.97 7.59
C VAL A 64 -9.23 17.47 8.96
N THR A 65 -9.27 18.80 9.16
CA THR A 65 -9.68 19.40 10.45
C THR A 65 -11.18 19.35 10.73
N LYS A 66 -12.02 19.13 9.71
CA LYS A 66 -13.50 19.12 9.83
C LYS A 66 -14.10 17.73 10.05
N GLY A 67 -13.33 16.66 9.90
CA GLY A 67 -13.80 15.29 10.12
C GLY A 67 -12.71 14.28 9.79
N TRP A 68 -11.99 13.81 10.81
CA TRP A 68 -10.84 12.92 10.61
C TRP A 68 -11.24 11.47 10.32
N LYS A 69 -12.38 11.00 10.87
CA LYS A 69 -12.87 9.61 10.74
C LYS A 69 -13.74 9.33 9.52
N ALA A 70 -14.19 10.36 8.82
CA ALA A 70 -15.03 10.23 7.65
C ALA A 70 -14.57 11.23 6.60
N ASN A 71 -14.49 10.80 5.34
CA ASN A 71 -14.18 11.72 4.27
C ASN A 71 -15.43 12.54 3.91
N PRO A 72 -15.50 13.84 4.23
CA PRO A 72 -16.68 14.65 3.98
C PRO A 72 -16.76 15.13 2.51
N VAL A 73 -15.71 14.90 1.72
CA VAL A 73 -15.62 15.34 0.32
C VAL A 73 -15.40 14.13 -0.58
N GLU A 74 -16.41 13.80 -1.37
CA GLU A 74 -16.28 12.78 -2.40
C GLU A 74 -15.27 13.22 -3.46
N PHE A 75 -14.38 12.32 -3.85
CA PHE A 75 -13.45 12.50 -4.96
C PHE A 75 -13.43 11.25 -5.84
N ASP A 76 -13.11 11.44 -7.12
CA ASP A 76 -12.90 10.32 -8.04
C ASP A 76 -11.51 9.72 -7.82
N SER A 77 -11.40 8.40 -7.92
CA SER A 77 -10.19 7.66 -7.56
C SER A 77 -10.07 6.38 -8.39
N VAL A 78 -8.92 5.70 -8.34
CA VAL A 78 -8.80 4.37 -8.98
C VAL A 78 -9.92 3.42 -8.53
N PHE A 79 -10.32 3.46 -7.26
CA PHE A 79 -11.33 2.54 -6.76
C PHE A 79 -12.71 2.85 -7.35
N ASN A 80 -13.07 4.13 -7.46
CA ASN A 80 -14.29 4.58 -8.14
C ASN A 80 -14.34 4.16 -9.61
N ARG A 81 -13.18 4.16 -10.29
CA ARG A 81 -13.05 3.83 -11.71
C ARG A 81 -12.77 2.34 -11.99
N SER A 82 -12.49 1.55 -10.96
CA SER A 82 -12.32 0.10 -11.05
C SER A 82 -13.66 -0.60 -11.31
N ARG A 83 -13.60 -1.78 -11.92
CA ARG A 83 -14.75 -2.69 -12.02
C ARG A 83 -15.15 -3.21 -10.63
N HIS A 84 -14.15 -3.57 -9.83
CA HIS A 84 -14.34 -4.00 -8.45
C HIS A 84 -13.07 -3.72 -7.65
N THR A 85 -13.22 -3.33 -6.39
CA THR A 85 -12.10 -3.11 -5.46
C THR A 85 -12.13 -4.15 -4.34
N PHE A 86 -11.03 -4.87 -4.14
CA PHE A 86 -10.77 -5.67 -2.95
C PHE A 86 -9.83 -4.90 -2.02
N SER A 87 -10.17 -4.81 -0.73
CA SER A 87 -9.37 -4.01 0.21
C SER A 87 -9.27 -4.66 1.59
N TYR A 88 -8.06 -4.79 2.12
CA TYR A 88 -7.79 -5.42 3.42
C TYR A 88 -6.75 -4.62 4.21
N GLY A 89 -6.98 -4.45 5.53
CA GLY A 89 -6.07 -3.73 6.42
C GLY A 89 -6.77 -3.00 7.57
N SER A 90 -6.25 -1.82 7.95
CA SER A 90 -6.72 -1.10 9.13
C SER A 90 -8.19 -0.69 9.07
N PRO A 91 -8.94 -0.83 10.18
CA PRO A 91 -10.30 -0.31 10.31
C PRO A 91 -10.36 1.22 10.26
N ASP A 92 -9.24 1.93 10.45
CA ASP A 92 -9.17 3.39 10.34
C ASP A 92 -8.86 3.87 8.90
N ILE A 93 -8.46 2.98 7.98
CA ILE A 93 -8.09 3.32 6.60
C ILE A 93 -9.04 2.70 5.58
N VAL A 94 -9.23 1.38 5.63
CA VAL A 94 -9.98 0.64 4.61
C VAL A 94 -11.41 1.17 4.44
N PRO A 95 -12.20 1.41 5.51
CA PRO A 95 -13.57 1.91 5.37
C PRO A 95 -13.67 3.30 4.76
N ILE A 96 -12.64 4.15 4.91
CA ILE A 96 -12.64 5.51 4.35
C ILE A 96 -12.77 5.46 2.82
N PHE A 97 -12.04 4.53 2.18
CA PHE A 97 -11.97 4.46 0.72
C PHE A 97 -12.95 3.45 0.11
N CYS A 98 -13.40 2.46 0.87
CA CYS A 98 -14.24 1.37 0.34
C CYS A 98 -15.65 1.35 0.93
N GLY A 99 -15.89 1.95 2.10
CA GLY A 99 -17.16 1.82 2.82
C GLY A 99 -18.39 2.32 2.07
N ALA A 100 -18.22 3.35 1.24
CA ALA A 100 -19.27 3.91 0.40
C ALA A 100 -19.27 3.38 -1.05
N LEU A 101 -18.30 2.54 -1.44
CA LEU A 101 -18.19 2.03 -2.81
C LEU A 101 -19.06 0.78 -3.01
N PRO A 102 -20.09 0.83 -3.89
CA PRO A 102 -21.01 -0.30 -4.08
C PRO A 102 -20.33 -1.51 -4.73
N HIS A 103 -19.29 -1.29 -5.53
CA HIS A 103 -18.48 -2.31 -6.21
C HIS A 103 -17.18 -2.61 -5.44
N SER A 104 -17.30 -2.81 -4.14
CA SER A 104 -16.15 -3.16 -3.29
C SER A 104 -16.43 -4.36 -2.39
N THR A 105 -15.36 -5.10 -2.08
CA THR A 105 -15.38 -6.15 -1.07
C THR A 105 -14.18 -5.94 -0.18
N TRP A 106 -14.42 -5.63 1.08
CA TRP A 106 -13.35 -5.26 1.98
C TRP A 106 -13.56 -5.86 3.36
N LYS A 107 -12.46 -6.02 4.09
CA LYS A 107 -12.46 -6.42 5.49
C LYS A 107 -11.37 -5.66 6.22
N SER A 108 -11.63 -5.33 7.47
CA SER A 108 -10.61 -4.87 8.40
C SER A 108 -10.51 -5.82 9.59
N TYR A 109 -9.35 -5.86 10.22
CA TYR A 109 -9.24 -6.47 11.54
C TYR A 109 -9.96 -5.60 12.59
N PRO A 110 -10.28 -6.15 13.78
CA PRO A 110 -10.90 -5.40 14.86
C PRO A 110 -9.99 -4.26 15.38
N HIS A 111 -10.58 -3.15 15.84
CA HIS A 111 -9.80 -2.02 16.37
C HIS A 111 -8.91 -2.41 17.56
N GLU A 112 -9.30 -3.44 18.31
CA GLU A 112 -8.56 -3.95 19.46
C GLU A 112 -7.21 -4.58 19.09
N PHE A 113 -7.00 -4.90 17.81
CA PHE A 113 -5.72 -5.43 17.34
C PHE A 113 -4.66 -4.31 17.20
N GLU A 114 -5.04 -3.04 17.13
CA GLU A 114 -4.12 -1.91 17.08
C GLU A 114 -3.61 -1.53 18.49
N ASP A 115 -3.07 -2.53 19.21
CA ASP A 115 -2.43 -2.33 20.51
C ASP A 115 -0.92 -2.07 20.33
N PHE A 116 -0.50 -0.87 20.71
CA PHE A 116 0.91 -0.41 20.65
C PHE A 116 1.84 -1.10 21.65
N ALA A 117 1.35 -2.03 22.48
CA ALA A 117 2.18 -2.76 23.45
C ALA A 117 2.96 -3.94 22.83
N THR A 118 2.58 -4.41 21.64
CA THR A 118 3.14 -5.63 21.04
C THR A 118 3.68 -5.38 19.63
N ASP A 119 4.50 -6.33 19.13
CA ASP A 119 4.96 -6.28 17.74
C ASP A 119 3.77 -6.30 16.79
N ALA A 120 3.58 -5.21 16.05
CA ALA A 120 2.44 -4.99 15.17
C ALA A 120 2.56 -5.68 13.80
N SER A 121 3.63 -6.44 13.52
CA SER A 121 3.83 -7.06 12.21
C SER A 121 2.73 -8.07 11.84
N PHE A 122 2.01 -8.61 12.82
CA PHE A 122 0.88 -9.52 12.58
C PHE A 122 -0.30 -8.84 11.87
N LEU A 123 -0.42 -7.50 11.96
CA LEU A 123 -1.45 -6.74 11.24
C LEU A 123 -1.22 -6.80 9.71
N ASP A 124 0.04 -6.80 9.30
CA ASP A 124 0.43 -6.93 7.89
C ASP A 124 0.13 -8.34 7.38
N GLU A 125 0.48 -9.36 8.18
CA GLU A 125 0.16 -10.76 7.89
C GLU A 125 -1.35 -11.01 7.81
N TRP A 126 -2.16 -10.39 8.67
CA TRP A 126 -3.61 -10.48 8.59
C TRP A 126 -4.15 -10.00 7.23
N SER A 127 -3.61 -8.89 6.72
CA SER A 127 -4.00 -8.33 5.42
C SER A 127 -3.60 -9.25 4.27
N PHE A 128 -2.42 -9.86 4.37
CA PHE A 128 -1.98 -10.91 3.46
C PHE A 128 -2.90 -12.13 3.51
N ASP A 129 -3.28 -12.61 4.69
CA ASP A 129 -4.12 -13.79 4.86
C ASP A 129 -5.52 -13.60 4.25
N GLN A 130 -6.09 -12.40 4.35
CA GLN A 130 -7.34 -12.08 3.66
C GLN A 130 -7.18 -12.11 2.13
N PHE A 131 -6.07 -11.58 1.61
CA PHE A 131 -5.75 -11.66 0.20
C PHE A 131 -5.54 -13.10 -0.29
N GLN A 132 -4.80 -13.91 0.47
CA GLN A 132 -4.61 -15.32 0.14
C GLN A 132 -5.95 -16.08 0.18
N SER A 133 -6.81 -15.77 1.15
CA SER A 133 -8.15 -16.34 1.25
C SER A 133 -9.03 -15.96 0.05
N LEU A 134 -8.94 -14.73 -0.44
CA LEU A 134 -9.63 -14.30 -1.67
C LEU A 134 -9.29 -15.21 -2.86
N LEU A 135 -8.00 -15.45 -3.11
CA LEU A 135 -7.53 -16.31 -4.20
C LEU A 135 -7.81 -17.80 -3.98
N ASN A 136 -7.85 -18.25 -2.73
CA ASN A 136 -8.23 -19.63 -2.43
C ASN A 136 -9.72 -19.86 -2.67
N ASN A 137 -10.57 -18.94 -2.21
CA ASN A 137 -12.01 -19.02 -2.38
C ASN A 137 -12.42 -18.94 -3.86
N SER A 138 -11.67 -18.20 -4.69
CA SER A 138 -11.97 -18.15 -6.13
C SER A 138 -11.81 -19.50 -6.83
N LYS A 139 -11.02 -20.43 -6.27
CA LYS A 139 -10.89 -21.79 -6.82
C LYS A 139 -12.18 -22.60 -6.70
N GLU A 140 -13.05 -22.23 -5.75
CA GLU A 140 -14.31 -22.93 -5.45
C GLU A 140 -15.53 -22.13 -5.90
N ASP A 141 -15.46 -20.79 -5.90
CA ASP A 141 -16.51 -19.89 -6.35
C ASP A 141 -16.25 -19.39 -7.78
N GLN A 142 -16.98 -19.97 -8.74
CA GLN A 142 -16.87 -19.61 -10.16
C GLN A 142 -17.24 -18.15 -10.46
N ASN A 143 -18.14 -17.53 -9.67
CA ASN A 143 -18.50 -16.13 -9.88
C ASN A 143 -17.36 -15.22 -9.44
N LEU A 144 -16.71 -15.54 -8.31
CA LEU A 144 -15.55 -14.82 -7.83
C LEU A 144 -14.36 -14.96 -8.79
N GLU A 145 -14.11 -16.17 -9.29
CA GLU A 145 -13.07 -16.42 -10.29
C GLU A 145 -13.33 -15.62 -11.58
N HIS A 146 -14.57 -15.63 -12.05
CA HIS A 146 -14.96 -14.86 -13.21
C HIS A 146 -14.77 -13.36 -12.97
N LEU A 147 -15.17 -12.84 -11.81
CA LEU A 147 -14.96 -11.43 -11.43
C LEU A 147 -13.47 -11.06 -11.46
N LEU A 148 -12.60 -11.87 -10.84
CA LEU A 148 -11.15 -11.61 -10.81
C LEU A 148 -10.54 -11.55 -12.22
N LYS A 149 -11.08 -12.33 -13.18
CA LYS A 149 -10.60 -12.39 -14.57
C LYS A 149 -11.16 -11.31 -15.50
N GLN A 150 -12.16 -10.53 -15.09
CA GLN A 150 -12.83 -9.54 -15.95
C GLN A 150 -11.99 -8.28 -16.25
N GLY A 151 -10.82 -8.12 -15.62
CA GLY A 151 -9.99 -6.94 -15.76
C GLY A 151 -10.59 -5.69 -15.09
N GLY A 152 -9.74 -4.68 -14.86
CA GLY A 152 -10.13 -3.48 -14.11
C GLY A 152 -10.38 -3.74 -12.62
N ILE A 153 -9.78 -4.80 -12.07
CA ILE A 153 -9.86 -5.13 -10.64
C ILE A 153 -8.73 -4.39 -9.91
N ALA A 154 -9.09 -3.66 -8.84
CA ALA A 154 -8.12 -3.04 -7.94
C ALA A 154 -8.02 -3.87 -6.66
N ILE A 155 -6.79 -4.22 -6.24
CA ILE A 155 -6.54 -4.91 -4.98
C ILE A 155 -5.63 -4.02 -4.12
N PHE A 156 -6.14 -3.63 -2.96
CA PHE A 156 -5.45 -2.74 -2.03
C PHE A 156 -5.20 -3.46 -0.70
N LEU A 157 -3.92 -3.61 -0.37
CA LEU A 157 -3.49 -4.10 0.95
C LEU A 157 -2.85 -2.93 1.68
N HIS A 158 -3.44 -2.58 2.82
CA HIS A 158 -2.90 -1.61 3.77
C HIS A 158 -2.16 -2.37 4.87
N LEU A 159 -0.88 -2.06 5.03
CA LEU A 159 0.05 -2.75 5.92
C LEU A 159 0.48 -1.76 7.01
N LEU A 160 -0.18 -1.80 8.17
CA LEU A 160 -0.01 -0.84 9.27
C LEU A 160 1.24 -1.11 10.14
N GLY A 161 1.81 -2.30 10.11
CA GLY A 161 2.78 -2.78 11.09
C GLY A 161 3.98 -1.85 11.29
N CYS A 162 4.53 -1.30 10.19
CA CYS A 162 5.64 -0.34 10.28
C CYS A 162 5.27 0.93 11.05
N ASP A 163 4.11 1.54 10.80
CA ASP A 163 3.68 2.75 11.51
C ASP A 163 3.51 2.49 13.01
N SER A 164 2.76 1.44 13.37
CA SER A 164 2.53 1.05 14.77
C SER A 164 3.83 0.75 15.50
N ASN A 165 4.70 -0.06 14.92
CA ASN A 165 5.99 -0.41 15.52
C ASN A 165 6.94 0.80 15.61
N GLY A 166 6.89 1.70 14.64
CA GLY A 166 7.71 2.90 14.66
C GLY A 166 7.25 3.92 15.70
N HIS A 167 5.94 4.05 15.91
CA HIS A 167 5.37 4.84 17.01
C HIS A 167 5.71 4.26 18.39
N ALA A 168 5.55 2.95 18.56
CA ALA A 168 5.76 2.27 19.84
C ALA A 168 7.25 2.14 20.21
N HIS A 169 8.10 1.81 19.23
CA HIS A 169 9.46 1.35 19.48
C HIS A 169 10.55 2.20 18.81
N ARG A 170 10.17 3.20 17.99
CA ARG A 170 11.04 4.03 17.16
C ARG A 170 11.59 3.29 15.92
N PRO A 171 11.87 4.01 14.82
CA PRO A 171 12.26 3.40 13.54
C PRO A 171 13.65 2.74 13.51
N PHE A 172 14.44 2.85 14.57
CA PHE A 172 15.74 2.17 14.70
C PHE A 172 15.66 0.89 15.53
N SER A 173 14.51 0.59 16.12
CA SER A 173 14.33 -0.62 16.90
C SER A 173 14.42 -1.87 16.04
N SER A 174 14.89 -2.97 16.62
CA SER A 174 14.87 -4.27 15.96
C SER A 174 13.45 -4.69 15.56
N ILE A 175 12.42 -4.30 16.33
CA ILE A 175 11.01 -4.58 16.02
C ILE A 175 10.61 -3.90 14.71
N TYR A 176 10.81 -2.58 14.58
CA TYR A 176 10.52 -1.86 13.34
C TYR A 176 11.32 -2.41 12.15
N LEU A 177 12.63 -2.63 12.35
CA LEU A 177 13.52 -3.13 11.30
C LEU A 177 13.16 -4.56 10.85
N ASN A 178 12.67 -5.40 11.76
CA ASN A 178 12.14 -6.72 11.40
C ASN A 178 10.80 -6.61 10.65
N ASN A 179 9.96 -5.64 10.98
CA ASN A 179 8.72 -5.39 10.23
C ASN A 179 9.00 -5.03 8.76
N VAL A 180 10.10 -4.31 8.46
CA VAL A 180 10.52 -4.07 7.07
C VAL A 180 10.75 -5.38 6.30
N LYS A 181 11.32 -6.41 6.96
CA LYS A 181 11.50 -7.74 6.38
C LYS A 181 10.16 -8.45 6.16
N VAL A 182 9.23 -8.32 7.11
CA VAL A 182 7.87 -8.90 7.00
C VAL A 182 7.14 -8.33 5.79
N VAL A 183 7.18 -7.01 5.60
CA VAL A 183 6.55 -6.34 4.46
C VAL A 183 7.16 -6.79 3.13
N ASP A 184 8.48 -6.99 3.05
CA ASP A 184 9.15 -7.54 1.86
C ASP A 184 8.69 -8.97 1.54
N HIS A 185 8.61 -9.84 2.56
CA HIS A 185 8.12 -11.21 2.40
C HIS A 185 6.65 -11.26 1.98
N ILE A 186 5.80 -10.38 2.52
CA ILE A 186 4.41 -10.24 2.07
C ILE A 186 4.38 -9.83 0.60
N ALA A 187 5.20 -8.86 0.18
CA ALA A 187 5.26 -8.43 -1.21
C ALA A 187 5.66 -9.58 -2.16
N GLU A 188 6.64 -10.39 -1.77
CA GLU A 188 7.07 -11.57 -2.51
C GLU A 188 5.96 -12.62 -2.62
N ARG A 189 5.28 -12.93 -1.50
CA ARG A 189 4.18 -13.90 -1.47
C ARG A 189 2.99 -13.44 -2.32
N VAL A 190 2.63 -12.15 -2.27
CA VAL A 190 1.57 -11.58 -3.11
C VAL A 190 1.94 -11.70 -4.59
N TYR A 191 3.16 -11.33 -4.96
CA TYR A 191 3.65 -11.46 -6.33
C TYR A 191 3.57 -12.92 -6.81
N ASN A 192 4.10 -13.86 -6.05
CA ASN A 192 4.10 -15.28 -6.43
C ASN A 192 2.67 -15.86 -6.54
N LEU A 193 1.76 -15.45 -5.67
CA LEU A 193 0.35 -15.86 -5.74
C LEU A 193 -0.34 -15.32 -6.99
N LEU A 194 -0.15 -14.04 -7.33
CA LEU A 194 -0.77 -13.41 -8.50
C LEU A 194 -0.21 -13.94 -9.81
N GLU A 195 1.12 -14.05 -9.92
CA GLU A 195 1.76 -14.65 -11.09
C GLU A 195 1.38 -16.12 -11.25
N GLY A 196 1.25 -16.86 -10.14
CA GLY A 196 0.77 -18.25 -10.14
C GLY A 196 -0.71 -18.40 -10.50
N HIS A 197 -1.54 -17.41 -10.18
CA HIS A 197 -2.99 -17.45 -10.42
C HIS A 197 -3.37 -16.99 -11.83
N PHE A 198 -2.91 -15.81 -12.25
CA PHE A 198 -3.30 -15.22 -13.55
C PHE A 198 -2.47 -15.72 -14.72
N LYS A 199 -1.16 -15.92 -14.54
CA LYS A 199 -0.21 -16.40 -15.56
C LYS A 199 -0.29 -15.68 -16.91
N ASP A 200 -0.71 -14.43 -16.91
CA ASP A 200 -1.00 -13.68 -18.13
C ASP A 200 -0.10 -12.46 -18.32
N ASN A 201 0.80 -12.17 -17.37
CA ASN A 201 1.71 -11.03 -17.46
C ASN A 201 0.97 -9.68 -17.58
N ARG A 202 -0.26 -9.56 -17.05
CA ARG A 202 -1.07 -8.33 -17.10
C ARG A 202 -1.28 -7.66 -15.74
N THR A 203 -0.71 -8.22 -14.68
CA THR A 203 -0.78 -7.62 -13.35
C THR A 203 0.19 -6.46 -13.23
N ALA A 204 -0.31 -5.31 -12.78
CA ALA A 204 0.51 -4.17 -12.39
C ALA A 204 0.65 -4.14 -10.86
N TYR A 205 1.89 -4.03 -10.39
CA TYR A 205 2.19 -3.97 -8.96
C TYR A 205 2.61 -2.54 -8.59
N ILE A 206 2.06 -2.04 -7.49
CA ILE A 206 2.49 -0.78 -6.89
C ILE A 206 2.73 -1.05 -5.41
N PHE A 207 3.97 -0.84 -4.99
CA PHE A 207 4.39 -0.81 -3.59
C PHE A 207 4.80 0.62 -3.24
N THR A 208 4.30 1.15 -2.12
CA THR A 208 4.62 2.50 -1.63
C THR A 208 4.39 2.59 -0.12
N ALA A 209 4.81 3.70 0.48
CA ALA A 209 4.34 4.18 1.78
C ALA A 209 3.49 5.45 1.57
N ASP A 210 2.60 5.76 2.50
CA ASP A 210 1.74 6.95 2.55
C ASP A 210 2.38 8.12 3.32
N HIS A 211 3.22 7.82 4.31
CA HIS A 211 4.20 8.73 4.89
C HIS A 211 5.46 8.00 5.39
N GLY A 212 6.50 8.76 5.72
CA GLY A 212 7.63 8.29 6.53
C GLY A 212 7.39 8.54 8.02
N MET A 213 8.46 8.53 8.83
CA MET A 213 8.38 8.94 10.25
C MET A 213 9.70 9.52 10.76
N SER A 214 9.62 10.46 11.70
CA SER A 214 10.81 11.04 12.32
C SER A 214 11.56 10.00 13.17
N ASP A 215 12.78 10.33 13.57
CA ASP A 215 13.61 9.48 14.45
C ASP A 215 12.97 9.17 15.81
N LYS A 216 12.00 10.00 16.20
CA LYS A 216 11.20 9.81 17.42
C LYS A 216 9.92 9.01 17.18
N GLY A 217 9.69 8.52 15.96
CA GLY A 217 8.46 7.84 15.58
C GLY A 217 7.26 8.78 15.63
N LYS A 218 7.36 9.99 15.08
CA LYS A 218 6.23 10.96 15.02
C LYS A 218 5.89 11.36 13.59
N ARG A 219 4.60 11.65 13.39
CA ARG A 219 3.91 12.03 12.14
C ARG A 219 3.79 13.55 11.89
N LEU A 220 4.51 14.44 12.59
CA LEU A 220 4.28 15.89 12.45
C LEU A 220 5.56 16.75 12.48
N PHE A 221 5.61 17.69 11.51
CA PHE A 221 6.50 18.86 11.32
C PHE A 221 7.82 18.73 10.54
N ASP A 222 8.29 17.53 10.25
CA ASP A 222 9.52 17.36 9.48
C ASP A 222 9.22 16.87 8.05
N LEU A 223 10.02 17.31 7.07
CA LEU A 223 10.07 16.67 5.75
C LEU A 223 10.52 15.23 5.97
N LEU A 224 9.58 14.30 5.87
CA LEU A 224 9.90 12.88 6.00
C LEU A 224 10.06 12.31 4.61
N GLU A 225 11.23 11.68 4.38
CA GLU A 225 11.44 10.86 3.19
C GLU A 225 10.35 9.80 3.16
N LEU A 226 9.57 9.87 2.09
CA LEU A 226 8.39 9.10 1.84
C LEU A 226 8.73 7.98 0.87
N GLY A 227 8.07 6.84 1.07
CA GLY A 227 7.50 6.05 -0.01
C GLY A 227 8.43 5.80 -1.18
N PHE A 228 9.17 4.72 -1.06
CA PHE A 228 9.76 4.02 -2.17
C PHE A 228 8.66 3.50 -3.10
N TYR A 229 8.61 3.96 -4.34
CA TYR A 229 7.72 3.35 -5.34
C TYR A 229 8.43 2.18 -6.00
N CYS A 230 7.80 1.00 -6.05
CA CYS A 230 8.24 -0.05 -6.95
C CYS A 230 7.11 -0.45 -7.87
N TYR A 231 7.37 -0.36 -9.17
CA TYR A 231 6.49 -0.84 -10.22
C TYR A 231 7.16 -1.98 -10.96
N SER A 232 6.52 -3.13 -11.13
CA SER A 232 6.96 -4.19 -12.04
C SER A 232 5.94 -4.33 -13.16
N SER A 233 6.33 -4.07 -14.42
CA SER A 233 5.51 -4.39 -15.59
C SER A 233 5.82 -5.78 -16.08
N SER A 234 4.80 -6.46 -16.60
CA SER A 234 5.01 -7.24 -17.82
C SER A 234 4.38 -6.59 -19.08
N SER A 235 3.69 -5.43 -18.98
CA SER A 235 3.48 -4.45 -20.07
C SER A 235 2.76 -3.17 -19.60
N ALA A 236 3.48 -2.12 -19.18
CA ALA A 236 3.10 -0.70 -19.32
C ALA A 236 4.22 0.21 -18.77
N LEU A 237 4.72 1.12 -19.59
CA LEU A 237 5.70 2.15 -19.19
C LEU A 237 4.96 3.38 -18.74
N ILE A 238 5.28 3.92 -17.56
CA ILE A 238 4.78 5.23 -17.13
C ILE A 238 5.93 6.07 -16.61
N PHE A 239 6.09 7.21 -17.27
CA PHE A 239 6.84 8.36 -16.79
C PHE A 239 5.81 9.36 -16.29
N SER A 240 5.89 9.77 -15.03
CA SER A 240 5.29 11.03 -14.60
C SER A 240 6.41 11.95 -14.11
N SER A 241 6.37 13.20 -14.55
CA SER A 241 7.29 14.28 -14.18
C SER A 241 6.89 14.98 -12.87
N PHE A 242 5.92 14.43 -12.14
CA PHE A 242 5.45 14.93 -10.85
C PHE A 242 5.46 13.80 -9.82
N PRO A 243 6.15 13.95 -8.68
CA PRO A 243 6.38 12.86 -7.72
C PRO A 243 5.14 12.26 -7.03
N PHE A 244 3.91 12.61 -7.45
CA PHE A 244 2.68 12.27 -6.75
C PHE A 244 1.50 11.84 -7.65
N CYS A 245 1.60 11.96 -8.98
CA CYS A 245 0.53 11.54 -9.89
C CYS A 245 0.88 10.20 -10.55
N PHE A 246 1.01 9.14 -9.76
CA PHE A 246 1.48 7.85 -10.27
C PHE A 246 0.35 6.85 -10.57
N ILE A 247 -0.71 6.80 -9.75
CA ILE A 247 -1.71 5.72 -9.83
C ILE A 247 -2.82 6.03 -10.84
N GLN A 248 -3.35 7.26 -10.89
CA GLN A 248 -4.32 7.59 -11.95
C GLN A 248 -3.69 7.40 -13.33
N GLU A 249 -2.48 7.91 -13.55
CA GLU A 249 -1.77 7.68 -14.80
C GLU A 249 -1.51 6.17 -15.05
N ALA A 250 -1.16 5.38 -14.01
CA ALA A 250 -1.07 3.91 -14.06
C ALA A 250 -2.26 3.19 -14.65
N ILE A 251 -3.46 3.60 -14.27
CA ILE A 251 -4.69 2.92 -14.67
C ILE A 251 -5.26 3.48 -15.98
N TRP A 252 -5.12 4.77 -16.27
CA TRP A 252 -5.61 5.34 -17.53
C TRP A 252 -4.79 4.88 -18.76
N PHE A 253 -3.48 4.62 -18.61
CA PHE A 253 -2.66 4.07 -19.68
C PHE A 253 -2.90 2.58 -19.95
N THR A 254 -3.39 1.81 -18.96
CA THR A 254 -3.76 0.40 -19.15
C THR A 254 -5.22 0.23 -19.62
N GLY A 255 -6.08 1.22 -19.38
CA GLY A 255 -7.50 1.22 -19.76
C GLY A 255 -7.83 1.73 -21.17
N THR A 256 -6.86 2.06 -22.01
CA THR A 256 -7.10 2.61 -23.37
C THR A 256 -6.60 1.70 -24.49
N ARG A 257 -7.18 0.49 -24.63
CA ARG A 257 -7.32 -0.14 -25.95
C ARG A 257 -8.68 -0.82 -26.09
N LYS A 258 -9.31 -0.52 -27.23
CA LYS A 258 -10.54 -1.13 -27.77
C LYS A 258 -10.43 -2.65 -27.88
#